data_AF-A0AAU3UTJ1-F1
#
_entry.id   AF-A0AAU3UTJ1-F1
#
_cell.length_a   1.000
_cell.length_b   1.000
_cell.length_c   1.000
_cell.angle_alpha   90.00
_cell.angle_beta   90.00
_cell.angle_gamma   90.00
#
_symmetry.space_group_name_H-M   'P 1'
#
loop_
_entity.id
_entity.type
_entity.pdbx_description
1 polymer ?
#
loop_
_entity_poly.entity_id
_entity_poly.type
_entity_poly.pdbx_seq_one_letter_code
_entity_poly.pdbx_strand_id
1 'polypeptide(L)'
;MSERERDVTHKVRALFGPRTALSSFTEFPSGAISLLLRWPGHFAVIQGKDNDWGLSIDIPEGETYTGPDRTFTCLDDALRAAHAMKVGDAPAKASGDPQSSITDRVSEA
;
A
#
# COMPACT_ATOMS: atom_id res chain seq x y z
N MET A 1 18.91 -1.17 14.90
CA MET A 1 17.46 -1.01 14.98
C MET A 1 17.13 0.19 15.84
N SER A 2 16.50 1.21 15.26
CA SER A 2 16.10 2.43 15.99
C SER A 2 14.90 2.15 16.92
N GLU A 3 14.61 3.05 17.86
CA GLU A 3 13.41 2.95 18.71
C GLU A 3 12.12 2.96 17.86
N ARG A 4 12.11 3.79 16.82
CA ARG A 4 11.00 3.92 15.89
C ARG A 4 10.77 2.66 15.06
N GLU A 5 11.84 2.06 14.55
CA GLU A 5 11.77 0.77 13.85
C GLU A 5 11.24 -0.35 14.76
N ARG A 6 11.63 -0.35 16.04
CA ARG A 6 11.14 -1.30 17.03
C ARG A 6 9.65 -1.12 17.30
N ASP A 7 9.18 0.11 17.48
CA ASP A 7 7.76 0.43 17.68
C ASP A 7 6.91 -0.03 16.48
N VAL A 8 7.33 0.31 15.26
CA VAL A 8 6.65 -0.12 14.03
C VAL A 8 6.63 -1.65 13.92
N THR A 9 7.76 -2.31 14.17
CA THR A 9 7.83 -3.78 14.16
C THR A 9 6.87 -4.41 15.16
N HIS A 10 6.76 -3.82 16.36
CA HIS A 10 5.84 -4.28 17.39
C HIS A 10 4.38 -4.12 16.94
N LYS A 11 4.02 -2.96 16.38
CA LYS A 11 2.67 -2.69 15.83
C LYS A 11 2.31 -3.65 14.71
N VAL A 12 3.20 -3.88 13.74
CA VAL A 12 2.98 -4.83 12.64
C VAL A 12 2.75 -6.24 13.17
N ARG A 13 3.58 -6.70 14.12
CA ARG A 13 3.40 -8.02 14.75
C ARG A 13 2.08 -8.13 15.52
N ALA A 14 1.71 -7.10 16.27
CA ALA A 14 0.48 -7.09 17.05
C ALA A 14 -0.76 -7.11 16.15
N LEU A 15 -0.74 -6.37 15.05
CA LEU A 15 -1.89 -6.23 14.16
C LEU A 15 -2.04 -7.42 13.20
N PHE A 16 -0.95 -7.88 12.58
CA PHE A 16 -1.01 -8.89 11.53
C PHE A 16 -0.70 -10.32 12.02
N GLY A 17 -0.14 -10.48 13.21
CA GLY A 17 0.27 -11.79 13.74
C GLY A 17 1.50 -12.38 13.05
N PRO A 18 1.87 -13.64 13.36
CA PRO A 18 3.16 -14.23 13.00
C PRO A 18 3.35 -14.53 11.51
N ARG A 19 2.27 -14.50 10.71
CA ARG A 19 2.29 -14.84 9.28
C ARG A 19 2.60 -13.65 8.36
N THR A 20 2.74 -12.45 8.93
CA THR A 20 3.12 -11.26 8.18
C THR A 20 4.47 -10.78 8.68
N ALA A 21 5.39 -10.57 7.75
CA ALA A 21 6.71 -10.03 8.04
C ALA A 21 6.76 -8.55 7.64
N LEU A 22 7.32 -7.72 8.52
CA LEU A 22 7.95 -6.47 8.10
C LEU A 22 9.26 -6.85 7.43
N SER A 23 9.28 -6.86 6.09
CA SER A 23 10.43 -7.26 5.30
C SER A 23 11.51 -6.18 5.23
N SER A 24 11.11 -4.90 5.32
CA SER A 24 12.05 -3.79 5.38
C SER A 24 11.45 -2.58 6.09
N PHE A 25 12.31 -1.84 6.77
CA PHE A 25 12.05 -0.52 7.34
C PHE A 25 13.16 0.41 6.87
N THR A 26 12.79 1.50 6.19
CA THR A 26 13.74 2.52 5.74
C THR A 26 13.28 3.88 6.23
N GLU A 27 14.14 4.57 6.97
CA GLU A 27 13.94 5.97 7.36
C GLU A 27 14.87 6.85 6.51
N PHE A 28 14.30 7.84 5.85
CA PHE A 28 15.03 8.78 5.00
C PHE A 28 15.49 10.00 5.81
N PRO A 29 16.57 10.70 5.42
CA PRO A 29 17.02 11.92 6.09
C PRO A 29 15.95 13.03 6.17
N SER A 30 14.96 12.99 5.27
CA SER A 30 13.80 13.89 5.30
C SER A 30 12.83 13.62 6.44
N GLY A 31 12.98 12.52 7.18
CA GLY A 31 12.05 12.01 8.19
C GLY A 31 10.91 11.15 7.61
N ALA A 32 10.88 10.95 6.29
CA ALA A 32 9.95 10.01 5.68
C ALA A 32 10.32 8.57 6.02
N ILE A 33 9.33 7.70 6.09
CA ILE A 33 9.48 6.28 6.41
C ILE A 33 8.87 5.47 5.27
N SER A 34 9.54 4.39 4.89
CA SER A 34 9.00 3.35 3.99
C SER A 34 9.04 1.99 4.67
N LEU A 35 7.92 1.30 4.62
CA LEU A 35 7.69 -0.01 5.20
C LEU A 35 7.34 -0.98 4.09
N LEU A 36 8.03 -2.12 4.04
CA LEU A 36 7.67 -3.22 3.16
C LEU A 36 7.08 -4.34 4.01
N LEU A 37 5.82 -4.66 3.74
CA LEU A 37 5.08 -5.74 4.40
C LEU A 37 4.90 -6.91 3.42
N ARG A 38 5.11 -8.13 3.91
CA ARG A 38 4.91 -9.35 3.12
C ARG A 38 4.08 -10.36 3.88
N TRP A 39 3.09 -10.92 3.19
CA TRP A 39 2.30 -12.06 3.66
C TRP A 39 2.00 -13.00 2.48
N PRO A 40 1.52 -14.24 2.71
CA PRO A 40 1.35 -15.21 1.64
C PRO A 40 0.49 -14.65 0.50
N GLY A 41 1.05 -14.59 -0.71
CA GLY A 41 0.37 -14.11 -1.92
C GLY A 41 0.36 -12.60 -2.13
N HIS A 42 0.87 -11.79 -1.20
CA HIS A 42 0.73 -10.34 -1.25
C HIS A 42 1.98 -9.60 -0.79
N PHE A 43 2.10 -8.38 -1.30
CA PHE A 43 3.16 -7.44 -0.95
C PHE A 43 2.56 -6.04 -0.80
N ALA A 44 2.91 -5.34 0.28
CA ALA A 44 2.44 -3.99 0.49
C ALA A 44 3.58 -3.04 0.84
N VAL A 45 3.45 -1.81 0.35
CA VAL A 45 4.32 -0.69 0.68
C VAL A 45 3.50 0.34 1.42
N ILE A 46 3.98 0.73 2.60
CA ILE A 46 3.46 1.89 3.32
C ILE A 46 4.56 2.93 3.38
N GLN A 47 4.34 4.10 2.80
CA GLN A 47 5.31 5.18 2.80
C GLN A 47 4.66 6.46 3.26
N GLY A 48 5.28 7.18 4.18
CA GLY A 48 4.70 8.43 4.66
C GLY A 48 5.62 9.25 5.53
N LYS A 49 5.16 10.46 5.83
CA LYS A 49 5.79 11.39 6.76
C LYS A 49 4.71 12.23 7.42
N ASP A 50 4.88 12.50 8.72
CA ASP A 50 3.97 13.33 9.51
C ASP A 50 2.52 12.85 9.37
N ASN A 51 1.68 13.64 8.69
CA ASN A 51 0.25 13.38 8.50
C ASN A 51 -0.11 12.92 7.08
N ASP A 52 0.86 12.42 6.30
CA ASP A 52 0.64 11.95 4.94
C ASP A 52 1.26 10.57 4.77
N TRP A 53 0.40 9.55 4.76
CA TRP A 53 0.77 8.14 4.72
C TRP A 53 0.09 7.43 3.56
N GLY A 54 0.89 7.01 2.59
CA GLY A 54 0.48 6.23 1.46
C GLY A 54 0.53 4.72 1.71
N LEU A 55 -0.42 3.99 1.13
CA LEU A 55 -0.47 2.53 1.09
C LEU A 55 -0.64 2.06 -0.36
N SER A 56 0.15 1.07 -0.75
CA SER A 56 -0.04 0.28 -1.97
C SER A 56 0.03 -1.20 -1.65
N ILE A 57 -0.77 -2.01 -2.33
CA ILE A 57 -0.82 -3.47 -2.16
C ILE A 57 -0.75 -4.14 -3.53
N ASP A 58 -0.16 -5.32 -3.58
CA ASP A 58 -0.01 -6.16 -4.78
C ASP A 58 0.66 -5.38 -5.92
N ILE A 59 1.71 -4.64 -5.56
CA ILE A 59 2.65 -4.07 -6.54
C ILE A 59 3.32 -5.25 -7.25
N PRO A 60 3.18 -5.39 -8.58
CA PRO A 60 3.78 -6.49 -9.29
C PRO A 60 5.31 -6.46 -9.15
N GLU A 61 5.90 -7.65 -9.07
CA GLU A 61 7.35 -7.79 -8.89
C GLU A 61 8.07 -7.15 -10.10
N GLY A 62 8.93 -6.17 -9.83
CA GLY A 62 9.68 -5.44 -10.86
C GLY A 62 9.06 -4.11 -11.29
N GLU A 63 7.88 -3.74 -10.81
CA GLU A 63 7.31 -2.41 -11.04
C GLU A 63 7.89 -1.39 -10.05
N THR A 64 8.22 -0.20 -10.55
CA THR A 64 8.62 0.93 -9.72
C THR A 64 7.40 1.41 -8.94
N TYR A 65 7.53 1.64 -7.64
CA TYR A 65 6.49 2.29 -6.84
C TYR A 65 6.08 3.62 -7.49
N THR A 66 4.86 3.68 -8.05
CA THR A 66 4.33 4.84 -8.78
C THR A 66 3.59 5.84 -7.88
N GLY A 67 3.46 5.51 -6.60
CA GLY A 67 2.71 6.28 -5.61
C GLY A 67 1.65 5.43 -4.91
N PRO A 68 1.06 5.94 -3.83
CA PRO A 68 0.11 5.19 -3.04
C PRO A 68 -1.25 5.05 -3.73
N ASP A 69 -1.82 3.85 -3.67
CA ASP A 69 -3.21 3.62 -4.09
C ASP A 69 -4.21 4.33 -3.16
N ARG A 70 -3.82 4.50 -1.89
CA ARG A 70 -4.62 5.14 -0.84
C ARG A 70 -3.75 5.97 0.09
N THR A 71 -4.26 7.12 0.53
CA THR A 71 -3.59 8.00 1.50
C THR A 71 -4.36 8.07 2.81
N PHE A 72 -3.62 8.28 3.90
CA PHE A 72 -4.08 8.29 5.28
C PHE A 72 -3.38 9.39 6.06
N THR A 73 -4.05 9.91 7.09
CA THR A 73 -3.48 10.96 7.94
C THR A 73 -2.52 10.42 8.99
N CYS A 74 -2.44 9.10 9.18
CA CYS A 74 -1.50 8.49 10.12
C CYS A 74 -1.12 7.06 9.72
N LEU A 75 0.03 6.60 10.21
CA LEU A 75 0.53 5.24 9.99
C LEU A 75 -0.42 4.15 10.51
N ASP A 76 -1.08 4.38 11.64
CA ASP A 76 -1.94 3.37 12.27
C ASP A 76 -3.13 3.02 11.36
N ASP A 77 -3.72 4.03 10.71
CA ASP A 77 -4.81 3.84 9.75
C ASP A 77 -4.34 3.11 8.48
N ALA A 78 -3.16 3.46 7.97
CA ALA A 78 -2.56 2.76 6.83
C ALA A 78 -2.30 1.27 7.15
N LEU A 79 -1.79 0.97 8.35
CA LEU A 79 -1.58 -0.40 8.81
C LEU A 79 -2.89 -1.18 8.97
N ARG A 80 -3.94 -0.53 9.53
CA ARG A 80 -5.28 -1.15 9.64
C ARG A 80 -5.91 -1.42 8.29
N ALA A 81 -5.76 -0.50 7.33
CA ALA A 81 -6.24 -0.69 5.97
C ALA A 81 -5.52 -1.86 5.27
N ALA A 82 -4.20 -1.94 5.39
CA ALA A 82 -3.42 -3.07 4.89
C ALA A 82 -3.85 -4.39 5.54
N HIS A 83 -4.11 -4.39 6.85
CA HIS A 83 -4.61 -5.57 7.55
C HIS A 83 -6.02 -5.98 7.10
N ALA A 84 -6.92 -5.03 6.88
CA ALA A 84 -8.26 -5.32 6.36
C ALA A 84 -8.20 -5.96 4.97
N MET A 85 -7.29 -5.50 4.09
CA MET A 85 -7.09 -6.07 2.76
C MET A 85 -6.35 -7.42 2.76
N LYS A 86 -5.67 -7.76 3.86
CA LYS A 86 -5.17 -9.14 4.09
C LYS A 86 -6.29 -10.11 4.44
N VAL A 87 -7.31 -9.64 5.18
CA VAL A 87 -8.40 -10.49 5.70
C VAL A 87 -9.56 -10.60 4.71
N GLY A 88 -9.83 -9.55 3.94
CA GLY A 88 -10.78 -9.57 2.84
C GLY A 88 -10.10 -9.96 1.54
N ASP A 89 -10.67 -10.92 0.82
CA ASP A 89 -10.48 -11.10 -0.62
C ASP A 89 -10.46 -9.70 -1.27
N ALA A 90 -9.33 -9.32 -1.84
CA ALA A 90 -9.17 -7.99 -2.43
C ALA A 90 -10.35 -7.75 -3.39
N PRO A 91 -11.14 -6.66 -3.27
CA PRO A 91 -11.95 -6.28 -4.41
C PRO A 91 -10.97 -6.02 -5.53
N ALA A 92 -11.03 -6.88 -6.56
CA ALA A 92 -10.22 -6.82 -7.76
C ALA A 92 -10.02 -5.35 -8.13
N LYS A 93 -8.76 -4.97 -8.38
CA LYS A 93 -8.39 -3.64 -8.88
C LYS A 93 -9.51 -3.17 -9.81
N ALA A 94 -10.19 -2.09 -9.43
CA ALA A 94 -10.88 -1.30 -10.42
C ALA A 94 -9.77 -0.73 -11.31
N SER A 95 -9.33 -1.54 -12.28
CA SER A 95 -8.72 -1.04 -13.49
C SER A 95 -9.73 -0.02 -14.01
N GLY A 96 -9.46 1.25 -13.72
CA GLY A 96 -9.92 2.28 -14.62
C GLY A 96 -9.30 1.91 -15.96
N ASP A 97 -10.11 1.38 -16.87
CA ASP A 97 -9.85 1.45 -18.29
C ASP A 97 -10.06 2.91 -18.70
N PRO A 98 -9.02 3.71 -18.98
CA PRO A 98 -9.19 4.91 -19.79
C PRO A 98 -9.16 4.49 -21.26
N GLN A 99 -10.20 3.81 -21.76
CA GLN A 99 -10.34 3.65 -23.21
C GLN A 99 -11.79 3.54 -23.68
N SER A 100 -12.39 4.71 -23.89
CA SER A 100 -13.25 4.93 -25.05
C SER A 100 -13.08 6.36 -25.53
N SER A 101 -11.93 6.59 -26.14
CA SER A 101 -11.83 7.59 -27.20
C SER A 101 -11.83 6.84 -28.53
N ILE A 102 -12.56 7.40 -29.49
CA ILE A 102 -12.52 7.21 -30.94
C ILE A 102 -13.73 6.45 -31.55
N THR A 103 -14.74 7.26 -31.86
CA THR A 103 -15.34 7.47 -33.20
C THR A 103 -15.96 6.29 -33.96
N ASP A 104 -17.26 6.37 -34.20
CA ASP A 104 -17.78 6.30 -35.58
C ASP A 104 -19.02 7.18 -35.78
N ARG A 105 -19.07 7.87 -36.93
CA ARG A 105 -20.30 8.40 -37.57
C ARG A 105 -21.24 7.19 -37.81
N VAL A 106 -22.56 7.26 -38.02
CA VAL A 106 -23.28 7.76 -39.20
C VAL A 106 -24.80 7.67 -38.93
N SER A 107 -25.54 8.68 -39.40
CA SER A 107 -26.89 8.68 -40.03
C SER A 107 -28.18 8.11 -39.40
N GLU A 108 -29.25 8.89 -39.68
CA GLU A 108 -30.71 8.58 -39.74
C GLU A 108 -31.48 8.49 -38.41
N ALA A 109 -32.63 9.16 -38.22
CA ALA A 109 -33.63 9.70 -39.15
C ALA A 109 -34.29 11.00 -38.62
#